data_AF-A0A858R3J3-F1
#
_entry.id   AF-A0A858R3J3-F1
#
_cell.length_a   1.000
_cell.length_b   1.000
_cell.length_c   1.000
_cell.angle_alpha   90.00
_cell.angle_beta   90.00
_cell.angle_gamma   90.00
#
_symmetry.space_group_name_H-M   'P 1'
#
loop_
_entity.id
_entity.type
_entity.pdbx_description
1 polymer ?
#
loop_
_entity_poly.entity_id
_entity_poly.type
_entity_poly.pdbx_seq_one_letter_code
_entity_poly.pdbx_strand_id
1 'polypeptide(L)'
;MARGLTAAALAAALLLTGTGAQAQVELGKRDALRVCADANALPFSNDKGEGFENKLAEMVAADLGVPVAYTWFPQGFGFVRNTLGARKCDIVMGTASGELLMQNTNPYYRSVYALVYRKDSGLTATKLSDPALKGARIGIMAQTPPMDLMVRYGLTNIEPYQLATDTRVYQPARDAVVDVATGKTDVAVVWGPLAAFWASKQEVPLVVAPLVEEAVTGRLSFLISMGIRPEEPDWKHWLNDWIKENQPRIDALLASYGIPLLDREGKLIQPPPPEPEGYRKSDYRSPVPATLKGATVLTTATLQRLVKEKPDAVLLDVLPPQAPKPEGRPEGAAWTPRPHETIPGATWMPDVGHGDPTPAQEAYFRKGLEQLTGGDKGKTLVMFCRRDCWMSWNAAKRAMEWGYTDVRWYPDGVEGWSEARRPLKAVEPLDGGPQG
;
A
#
# COMPACT_ATOMS: atom_id res chain seq x y z
N MET A 1 45.39 65.34 -53.21
CA MET A 1 46.59 64.48 -53.28
C MET A 1 46.22 63.15 -52.64
N ALA A 2 45.96 62.09 -53.44
CA ALA A 2 46.86 60.92 -53.59
C ALA A 2 47.08 60.21 -52.22
N ARG A 3 46.71 58.95 -51.93
CA ARG A 3 46.44 57.64 -52.60
C ARG A 3 45.63 56.81 -51.54
N GLY A 4 44.88 55.73 -51.76
CA GLY A 4 44.67 54.78 -52.86
C GLY A 4 44.37 53.38 -52.27
N LEU A 5 43.45 52.63 -52.91
CA LEU A 5 43.24 51.15 -52.89
C LEU A 5 42.85 50.49 -51.52
N THR A 6 41.95 49.50 -51.39
CA THR A 6 41.42 48.47 -52.30
C THR A 6 40.18 47.80 -51.68
N ALA A 7 39.30 47.27 -52.53
CA ALA A 7 38.09 46.54 -52.19
C ALA A 7 38.36 45.14 -51.59
N ALA A 8 37.46 44.67 -50.72
CA ALA A 8 37.13 43.26 -50.58
C ALA A 8 35.69 43.11 -50.04
N ALA A 9 34.79 42.66 -50.89
CA ALA A 9 33.50 42.12 -50.49
C ALA A 9 33.74 40.70 -49.92
N LEU A 10 33.29 40.43 -48.69
CA LEU A 10 33.13 39.08 -48.18
C LEU A 10 31.78 38.94 -47.47
N ALA A 11 30.98 38.00 -47.98
CA ALA A 11 29.70 37.58 -47.46
C ALA A 11 29.84 37.08 -46.01
N ALA A 12 29.17 37.73 -45.06
CA ALA A 12 28.94 37.16 -43.74
C ALA A 12 27.70 36.25 -43.83
N ALA A 13 27.94 34.94 -43.99
CA ALA A 13 26.92 33.91 -43.85
C ALA A 13 26.30 34.01 -42.45
N LEU A 14 24.96 34.14 -42.39
CA LEU A 14 24.21 33.91 -41.16
C LEU A 14 24.41 32.44 -40.75
N LEU A 15 25.34 32.20 -39.83
CA LEU A 15 25.32 30.99 -39.02
C LEU A 15 24.22 31.17 -37.97
N LEU A 16 23.02 30.70 -38.31
CA LEU A 16 22.04 30.26 -37.33
C LEU A 16 22.67 29.09 -36.57
N THR A 17 23.51 29.39 -35.58
CA THR A 17 23.86 28.41 -34.54
C THR A 17 22.60 28.24 -33.73
N GLY A 18 21.76 27.29 -34.14
CA GLY A 18 20.75 26.71 -33.28
C GLY A 18 21.46 26.22 -32.04
N THR A 19 21.37 26.98 -30.95
CA THR A 19 21.57 26.46 -29.61
C THR A 19 20.38 25.53 -29.36
N GLY A 20 20.44 24.33 -29.92
CA GLY A 20 19.70 23.22 -29.37
C GLY A 20 20.11 23.15 -27.91
N ALA A 21 19.20 23.51 -27.01
CA ALA A 21 19.33 23.17 -25.62
C ALA A 21 19.69 21.68 -25.60
N GLN A 22 20.91 21.35 -25.17
CA GLN A 22 21.24 19.96 -24.89
C GLN A 22 20.26 19.52 -23.82
N ALA A 23 19.19 18.85 -24.24
CA ALA A 23 18.43 17.98 -23.35
C ALA A 23 19.50 17.07 -22.74
N GLN A 24 19.78 17.25 -21.46
CA GLN A 24 20.75 16.45 -20.74
C GLN A 24 20.31 15.00 -20.92
N VAL A 25 21.09 14.25 -21.69
CA VAL A 25 20.73 12.90 -22.12
C VAL A 25 20.64 12.04 -20.88
N GLU A 26 19.44 11.50 -20.63
CA GLU A 26 19.22 10.54 -19.56
C GLU A 26 20.23 9.38 -19.68
N LEU A 27 20.63 8.80 -18.55
CA LEU A 27 21.50 7.62 -18.54
C LEU A 27 20.82 6.45 -19.28
N GLY A 28 21.21 6.23 -20.54
CA GLY A 28 20.67 5.15 -21.37
C GLY A 28 21.02 3.74 -20.86
N LYS A 29 22.19 3.57 -20.23
CA LYS A 29 22.59 2.33 -19.56
C LYS A 29 23.19 2.65 -18.19
N ARG A 30 22.82 1.86 -17.18
CA ARG A 30 23.31 1.97 -15.81
C ARG A 30 24.25 0.80 -15.53
N ASP A 31 25.40 1.08 -14.94
CA ASP A 31 26.36 0.05 -14.50
C ASP A 31 26.16 -0.34 -13.03
N ALA A 32 25.40 0.47 -12.28
CA ALA A 32 24.97 0.23 -10.91
C ALA A 32 23.68 1.01 -10.63
N LEU A 33 22.86 0.53 -9.69
CA LEU A 33 21.80 1.34 -9.08
C LEU A 33 22.44 2.22 -8.01
N ARG A 34 22.66 3.50 -8.33
CA ARG A 34 23.29 4.45 -7.39
C ARG A 34 22.24 5.05 -6.47
N VAL A 35 22.26 4.70 -5.18
CA VAL A 35 21.23 5.07 -4.21
C VAL A 35 21.75 6.13 -3.24
N CYS A 36 20.99 7.20 -3.04
CA CYS A 36 21.21 8.17 -1.98
C CYS A 36 20.53 7.65 -0.71
N ALA A 37 21.28 7.43 0.36
CA ALA A 37 20.74 6.85 1.59
C ALA A 37 21.47 7.38 2.83
N ASP A 38 20.89 7.15 4.01
CA ASP A 38 21.51 7.44 5.29
C ASP A 38 22.11 6.16 5.89
N ALA A 39 23.36 6.24 6.33
CA ALA A 39 24.08 5.10 6.89
C ALA A 39 23.59 4.71 8.30
N ASN A 40 22.77 5.54 8.95
CA ASN A 40 22.31 5.32 10.33
C ASN A 40 20.83 5.68 10.54
N ALA A 41 19.95 5.22 9.65
CA ALA A 41 18.52 5.56 9.67
C ALA A 41 17.61 4.33 9.68
N LEU A 42 17.91 3.32 10.51
CA LEU A 42 16.99 2.19 10.69
C LEU A 42 15.59 2.67 11.13
N PRO A 43 14.50 2.08 10.61
CA PRO A 43 14.46 0.89 9.75
C PRO A 43 14.66 1.13 8.24
N PHE A 44 14.84 2.37 7.79
CA PHE A 44 14.93 2.71 6.37
C PHE A 44 16.20 2.14 5.76
N SER A 45 17.36 2.63 6.21
CA SER A 45 18.65 2.18 5.69
C SER A 45 19.77 2.27 6.74
N ASN A 46 20.80 1.45 6.55
CA ASN A 46 22.10 1.63 7.17
C ASN A 46 23.24 1.07 6.30
N ASP A 47 24.49 1.33 6.69
CA ASP A 47 25.70 0.87 6.00
C ASP A 47 25.92 -0.65 6.05
N LYS A 48 25.18 -1.37 6.90
CA LYS A 48 25.14 -2.83 6.99
C LYS A 48 24.10 -3.48 6.08
N GLY A 49 23.25 -2.70 5.42
CA GLY A 49 22.20 -3.22 4.55
C GLY A 49 21.04 -3.89 5.29
N GLU A 50 20.78 -3.52 6.54
CA GLU A 50 19.75 -4.13 7.40
C GLU A 50 18.37 -3.46 7.24
N GLY A 51 18.30 -2.28 6.64
CA GLY A 51 17.06 -1.53 6.47
C GLY A 51 16.19 -2.02 5.31
N PHE A 52 14.88 -1.77 5.38
CA PHE A 52 13.98 -2.21 4.31
C PHE A 52 14.22 -1.46 3.00
N GLU A 53 14.66 -0.20 3.03
CA GLU A 53 15.04 0.52 1.82
C GLU A 53 16.34 -0.02 1.22
N ASN A 54 17.21 -0.63 2.04
CA ASN A 54 18.34 -1.39 1.51
C ASN A 54 17.84 -2.60 0.71
N LYS A 55 16.93 -3.39 1.29
CA LYS A 55 16.33 -4.56 0.63
C LYS A 55 15.51 -4.19 -0.60
N LEU A 56 14.82 -3.05 -0.57
CA LEU A 56 14.10 -2.53 -1.73
C LEU A 56 15.07 -2.13 -2.86
N ALA A 57 16.18 -1.47 -2.53
CA ALA A 57 17.21 -1.14 -3.51
C ALA A 57 17.85 -2.40 -4.11
N GLU A 58 18.14 -3.42 -3.29
CA GLU A 58 18.65 -4.72 -3.76
C GLU A 58 17.67 -5.37 -4.74
N MET A 59 16.35 -5.31 -4.48
CA MET A 59 15.33 -5.84 -5.39
C MET A 59 15.29 -5.11 -6.73
N VAL A 60 15.31 -3.77 -6.71
CA VAL A 60 15.34 -2.97 -7.95
C VAL A 60 16.60 -3.26 -8.76
N ALA A 61 17.76 -3.33 -8.11
CA ALA A 61 19.04 -3.57 -8.76
C ALA A 61 19.14 -4.98 -9.35
N ALA A 62 18.60 -5.99 -8.66
CA ALA A 62 18.52 -7.36 -9.16
C ALA A 62 17.71 -7.43 -10.47
N ASP A 63 16.55 -6.76 -10.53
CA ASP A 63 15.70 -6.75 -11.72
C ASP A 63 16.28 -5.91 -12.88
N LEU A 64 17.17 -4.95 -12.56
CA LEU A 64 18.00 -4.25 -13.54
C LEU A 64 19.22 -5.05 -14.02
N GLY A 65 19.62 -6.10 -13.30
CA GLY A 65 20.85 -6.85 -13.56
C GLY A 65 22.14 -6.10 -13.23
N VAL A 66 22.11 -5.19 -12.24
CA VAL A 66 23.25 -4.34 -11.85
C VAL A 66 23.47 -4.38 -10.33
N PRO A 67 24.69 -4.11 -9.82
CA PRO A 67 24.92 -3.97 -8.38
C PRO A 67 24.31 -2.69 -7.79
N VAL A 68 24.10 -2.67 -6.48
CA VAL A 68 23.75 -1.44 -5.72
C VAL A 68 25.02 -0.69 -5.33
N ALA A 69 25.02 0.63 -5.46
CA ALA A 69 26.09 1.51 -4.96
C ALA A 69 25.50 2.65 -4.13
N TYR A 70 25.90 2.78 -2.87
CA TYR A 70 25.36 3.81 -1.98
C TYR A 70 26.21 5.09 -1.94
N THR A 71 25.53 6.23 -1.94
CA THR A 71 26.06 7.51 -1.47
C THR A 71 25.46 7.79 -0.10
N TRP A 72 26.26 7.60 0.95
CA TRP A 72 25.84 7.81 2.32
C TRP A 72 25.88 9.30 2.71
N PHE A 73 24.75 9.81 3.20
CA PHE A 73 24.64 11.16 3.75
C PHE A 73 23.51 11.21 4.80
N PRO A 74 23.69 11.86 5.97
CA PRO A 74 22.64 11.97 6.98
C PRO A 74 21.36 12.59 6.42
N GLN A 75 20.23 11.93 6.64
CA GLN A 75 18.93 12.39 6.15
C GLN A 75 18.49 13.61 6.98
N GLY A 76 18.32 14.74 6.31
CA GLY A 76 18.04 16.02 6.96
C GLY A 76 18.41 17.19 6.06
N PHE A 77 18.81 18.32 6.66
CA PHE A 77 19.16 19.51 5.91
C PHE A 77 20.27 19.25 4.89
N GLY A 78 19.97 19.58 3.63
CA GLY A 78 20.94 19.46 2.53
C GLY A 78 21.13 18.04 1.98
N PHE A 79 20.39 17.03 2.43
CA PHE A 79 20.49 15.65 1.91
C PHE A 79 20.37 15.61 0.38
N VAL A 80 19.26 16.10 -0.18
CA VAL A 80 19.02 16.10 -1.64
C VAL A 80 20.08 16.92 -2.38
N ARG A 81 20.39 18.13 -1.88
CA ARG A 81 21.37 19.03 -2.50
C ARG A 81 22.77 18.40 -2.58
N ASN A 82 23.21 17.70 -1.53
CA ASN A 82 24.57 17.14 -1.44
C ASN A 82 24.71 15.74 -2.03
N THR A 83 23.59 15.09 -2.39
CA THR A 83 23.55 13.72 -2.95
C THR A 83 22.95 13.71 -4.36
N LEU A 84 21.63 13.59 -4.50
CA LEU A 84 20.89 13.46 -5.75
C LEU A 84 21.09 14.68 -6.66
N GLY A 85 20.97 15.88 -6.11
CA GLY A 85 21.18 17.15 -6.83
C GLY A 85 22.65 17.40 -7.21
N ALA A 86 23.58 16.77 -6.48
CA ALA A 86 25.00 16.75 -6.82
C ALA A 86 25.38 15.60 -7.77
N ARG A 87 24.39 14.83 -8.28
CA ARG A 87 24.55 13.68 -9.19
C ARG A 87 25.48 12.57 -8.68
N LYS A 88 25.66 12.45 -7.37
CA LYS A 88 26.46 11.38 -6.74
C LYS A 88 25.73 10.03 -6.76
N CYS A 89 24.41 10.08 -6.83
CA CYS A 89 23.48 8.96 -6.86
C CYS A 89 22.26 9.33 -7.71
N ASP A 90 21.40 8.37 -8.04
CA ASP A 90 20.31 8.48 -9.03
C ASP A 90 18.91 8.30 -8.45
N ILE A 91 18.81 7.77 -7.23
CA ILE A 91 17.52 7.47 -6.61
C ILE A 91 17.58 7.63 -5.09
N VAL A 92 16.53 8.20 -4.52
CA VAL A 92 16.19 8.14 -3.10
C VAL A 92 15.05 7.13 -2.97
N MET A 93 15.22 6.09 -2.14
CA MET A 93 14.26 4.99 -2.10
C MET A 93 12.90 5.40 -1.53
N GLY A 94 12.88 6.24 -0.49
CA GLY A 94 11.64 6.71 0.14
C GLY A 94 11.62 8.22 0.35
N THR A 95 10.57 8.86 -0.16
CA THR A 95 10.23 10.26 0.14
C THR A 95 8.71 10.44 0.13
N ALA A 96 8.21 11.41 0.92
CA ALA A 96 6.83 11.82 0.82
C ALA A 96 6.50 12.29 -0.61
N SER A 97 5.38 11.82 -1.14
CA SER A 97 4.90 12.18 -2.47
C SER A 97 4.53 13.67 -2.50
N GLY A 98 5.01 14.39 -3.52
CA GLY A 98 4.83 15.84 -3.63
C GLY A 98 5.93 16.66 -2.94
N GLU A 99 6.98 16.03 -2.44
CA GLU A 99 8.23 16.71 -2.06
C GLU A 99 8.79 17.46 -3.27
N LEU A 100 9.05 18.76 -3.13
CA LEU A 100 9.35 19.66 -4.25
C LEU A 100 10.82 19.63 -4.68
N LEU A 101 11.71 19.08 -3.84
CA LEU A 101 13.13 18.97 -4.16
C LEU A 101 13.47 17.83 -5.14
N MET A 102 12.51 16.95 -5.45
CA MET A 102 12.70 15.76 -6.27
C MET A 102 11.49 15.51 -7.17
N GLN A 103 11.68 14.76 -8.25
CA GLN A 103 10.57 14.20 -9.00
C GLN A 103 10.16 12.86 -8.39
N ASN A 104 8.88 12.69 -8.08
CA ASN A 104 8.35 11.46 -7.50
C ASN A 104 7.93 10.44 -8.57
N THR A 105 8.15 9.16 -8.27
CA THR A 105 7.43 8.04 -8.90
C THR A 105 5.97 8.00 -8.45
N ASN A 106 5.21 7.03 -8.97
CA ASN A 106 3.99 6.58 -8.33
C ASN A 106 4.31 6.12 -6.89
N PRO A 107 3.42 6.39 -5.92
CA PRO A 107 3.64 5.94 -4.56
C PRO A 107 3.55 4.42 -4.49
N TYR A 108 4.48 3.82 -3.75
CA TYR A 108 4.55 2.36 -3.57
C TYR A 108 4.06 1.91 -2.19
N TYR A 109 3.80 2.84 -1.26
CA TYR A 109 2.97 2.58 -0.08
C TYR A 109 2.37 3.86 0.51
N ARG A 110 1.41 3.69 1.41
CA ARG A 110 0.90 4.73 2.30
C ARG A 110 1.12 4.29 3.73
N SER A 111 1.55 5.20 4.59
CA SER A 111 1.68 4.96 6.03
C SER A 111 1.11 6.15 6.80
N VAL A 112 1.05 6.03 8.12
CA VAL A 112 0.46 7.02 9.03
C VAL A 112 1.31 7.20 10.29
N TYR A 113 1.20 8.36 10.94
CA TYR A 113 1.71 8.53 12.31
C TYR A 113 0.97 7.60 13.28
N ALA A 114 1.63 7.23 14.38
CA ALA A 114 1.10 6.33 15.38
C ALA A 114 1.36 6.84 16.80
N LEU A 115 0.47 6.50 17.71
CA LEU A 115 0.73 6.54 19.15
C LEU A 115 1.56 5.32 19.54
N VAL A 116 2.48 5.52 20.47
CA VAL A 116 3.26 4.46 21.10
C VAL A 116 3.12 4.60 22.61
N TYR A 117 2.67 3.55 23.29
CA TYR A 117 2.51 3.54 24.75
C TYR A 117 2.73 2.12 25.29
N ARG A 118 3.00 1.99 26.59
CA ARG A 118 3.23 0.66 27.19
C ARG A 118 1.94 -0.14 27.25
N LYS A 119 2.00 -1.45 26.98
CA LYS A 119 0.83 -2.33 27.04
C LYS A 119 0.21 -2.42 28.45
N ASP A 120 1.00 -2.22 29.49
CA ASP A 120 0.59 -2.23 30.90
C ASP A 120 0.13 -0.87 31.45
N SER A 121 0.11 0.18 30.62
CA SER A 121 -0.35 1.53 31.00
C SER A 121 -1.86 1.65 31.24
N GLY A 122 -2.66 0.68 30.79
CA GLY A 122 -4.12 0.77 30.78
C GLY A 122 -4.70 1.69 29.68
N LEU A 123 -3.85 2.29 28.84
CA LEU A 123 -4.29 3.11 27.71
C LEU A 123 -4.86 2.25 26.57
N THR A 124 -5.94 2.73 25.95
CA THR A 124 -6.54 2.14 24.74
C THR A 124 -6.73 3.18 23.63
N ALA A 125 -5.97 4.28 23.68
CA ALA A 125 -6.15 5.42 22.80
C ALA A 125 -5.80 5.09 21.35
N THR A 126 -6.75 5.33 20.44
CA THR A 126 -6.60 5.16 18.98
C THR A 126 -6.52 6.49 18.22
N LYS A 127 -6.70 7.61 18.92
CA LYS A 127 -6.75 8.97 18.37
C LYS A 127 -6.23 9.99 19.37
N LEU A 128 -5.74 11.13 18.89
CA LEU A 128 -5.21 12.24 19.70
C LEU A 128 -6.30 12.97 20.50
N SER A 129 -7.56 12.85 20.09
CA SER A 129 -8.69 13.43 20.83
C SER A 129 -9.16 12.57 22.02
N ASP A 130 -8.53 11.41 22.27
CA ASP A 130 -8.90 10.53 23.37
C ASP A 130 -8.71 11.23 24.74
N PRO A 131 -9.76 11.29 25.60
CA PRO A 131 -9.65 11.88 26.92
C PRO A 131 -8.56 11.28 27.80
N ALA A 132 -8.19 10.01 27.61
CA ALA A 132 -7.13 9.33 28.37
C ALA A 132 -5.74 9.95 28.13
N LEU A 133 -5.56 10.71 27.04
CA LEU A 133 -4.31 11.42 26.76
C LEU A 133 -4.20 12.76 27.50
N LYS A 134 -5.27 13.22 28.18
CA LYS A 134 -5.24 14.46 28.94
C LYS A 134 -4.33 14.33 30.16
N GLY A 135 -3.31 15.20 30.22
CA GLY A 135 -2.34 15.23 31.31
C GLY A 135 -1.14 14.28 31.11
N ALA A 136 -1.24 13.31 30.19
CA ALA A 136 -0.12 12.45 29.82
C ALA A 136 1.08 13.27 29.33
N ARG A 137 2.30 12.84 29.67
CA ARG A 137 3.52 13.40 29.12
C ARG A 137 3.79 12.76 27.77
N ILE A 138 3.68 13.55 26.70
CA ILE A 138 3.69 13.04 25.32
C ILE A 138 5.00 13.41 24.62
N GLY A 139 5.78 12.40 24.23
CA GLY A 139 6.90 12.56 23.32
C GLY A 139 6.45 12.86 21.89
N ILE A 140 7.00 13.89 21.25
CA ILE A 140 6.63 14.26 19.87
C ILE A 140 7.83 14.85 19.12
N MET A 141 7.99 14.45 17.86
CA MET A 141 8.97 15.11 16.99
C MET A 141 8.50 16.52 16.65
N ALA A 142 9.31 17.51 17.02
CA ALA A 142 9.03 18.91 16.76
C ALA A 142 8.86 19.17 15.26
N GLN A 143 7.94 20.09 14.91
CA GLN A 143 7.65 20.50 13.53
C GLN A 143 7.07 19.38 12.65
N THR A 144 6.47 18.34 13.24
CA THR A 144 5.73 17.31 12.50
C THR A 144 4.22 17.57 12.53
N PRO A 145 3.45 17.09 11.52
CA PRO A 145 2.01 17.33 11.42
C PRO A 145 1.16 17.01 12.67
N PRO A 146 1.43 15.96 13.47
CA PRO A 146 0.64 15.70 14.68
C PRO A 146 0.63 16.84 15.71
N MET A 147 1.65 17.71 15.72
CA MET A 147 1.72 18.85 16.63
C MET A 147 0.50 19.78 16.49
N ASP A 148 0.01 20.01 15.27
CA ASP A 148 -1.14 20.89 15.03
C ASP A 148 -2.42 20.34 15.69
N LEU A 149 -2.60 19.01 15.64
CA LEU A 149 -3.73 18.33 16.28
C LEU A 149 -3.56 18.29 17.80
N MET A 150 -2.35 18.03 18.30
CA MET A 150 -2.06 18.07 19.74
C MET A 150 -2.41 19.43 20.34
N VAL A 151 -2.01 20.53 19.70
CA VAL A 151 -2.35 21.90 20.13
C VAL A 151 -3.87 22.11 20.09
N ARG A 152 -4.55 21.70 19.00
CA ARG A 152 -6.01 21.79 18.88
C ARG A 152 -6.74 21.04 19.99
N TYR A 153 -6.24 19.88 20.39
CA TYR A 153 -6.83 19.06 21.45
C TYR A 153 -6.30 19.42 22.84
N GLY A 154 -5.49 20.47 22.99
CA GLY A 154 -4.97 20.91 24.29
C GLY A 154 -4.06 19.87 24.96
N LEU A 155 -3.30 19.10 24.17
CA LEU A 155 -2.26 18.18 24.63
C LEU A 155 -0.94 18.95 24.74
N THR A 156 -0.72 19.62 25.88
CA THR A 156 0.37 20.59 26.06
C THR A 156 1.55 20.08 26.90
N ASN A 157 1.39 18.96 27.63
CA ASN A 157 2.47 18.34 28.40
C ASN A 157 3.37 17.51 27.47
N ILE A 158 4.27 18.19 26.75
CA ILE A 158 5.06 17.58 25.68
C ILE A 158 6.55 17.44 26.02
N GLU A 159 7.17 16.38 25.52
CA GLU A 159 8.62 16.20 25.42
C GLU A 159 9.01 16.32 23.93
N PRO A 160 9.61 17.45 23.49
CA PRO A 160 9.90 17.66 22.08
C PRO A 160 11.24 17.01 21.67
N TYR A 161 11.24 16.30 20.54
CA TYR A 161 12.43 15.72 19.92
C TYR A 161 12.74 16.45 18.61
N GLN A 162 13.99 16.84 18.38
CA GLN A 162 14.36 17.59 17.18
C GLN A 162 14.37 16.70 15.94
N LEU A 163 13.50 17.00 14.95
CA LEU A 163 13.39 16.22 13.71
C LEU A 163 14.65 16.32 12.85
N ALA A 164 15.12 17.54 12.61
CA ALA A 164 16.26 17.80 11.74
C ALA A 164 17.57 17.75 12.54
N THR A 165 18.14 16.55 12.63
CA THR A 165 19.36 16.30 13.39
C THR A 165 20.33 15.45 12.58
N ASP A 166 21.60 15.42 13.00
CA ASP A 166 22.57 14.50 12.44
C ASP A 166 22.33 13.10 13.02
N THR A 167 21.78 12.22 12.19
CA THR A 167 21.41 10.84 12.57
C THR A 167 22.59 10.01 13.06
N ARG A 168 23.83 10.43 12.77
CA ARG A 168 25.05 9.82 13.32
C ARG A 168 25.22 10.06 14.83
N VAL A 169 24.61 11.13 15.34
CA VAL A 169 24.74 11.59 16.73
C VAL A 169 23.44 11.38 17.49
N TYR A 170 22.29 11.62 16.86
CA TYR A 170 21.00 11.67 17.54
C TYR A 170 19.90 10.98 16.73
N GLN A 171 19.07 10.18 17.41
CA GLN A 171 17.99 9.41 16.77
C GLN A 171 16.65 9.73 17.45
N PRO A 172 16.00 10.86 17.09
CA PRO A 172 14.86 11.41 17.84
C PRO A 172 13.70 10.42 18.00
N ALA A 173 13.38 9.67 16.94
CA ALA A 173 12.28 8.72 16.96
C ALA A 173 12.59 7.48 17.82
N ARG A 174 13.86 7.03 17.84
CA ARG A 174 14.30 5.95 18.72
C ARG A 174 14.19 6.40 20.18
N ASP A 175 14.74 7.58 20.47
CA ASP A 175 14.79 8.13 21.83
C ASP A 175 13.36 8.35 22.37
N ALA A 176 12.44 8.85 21.55
CA ALA A 176 11.03 9.00 21.92
C ALA A 176 10.36 7.66 22.30
N VAL A 177 10.67 6.58 21.59
CA VAL A 177 10.13 5.24 21.90
C VAL A 177 10.80 4.64 23.14
N VAL A 178 12.10 4.85 23.32
CA VAL A 178 12.84 4.42 24.52
C VAL A 178 12.32 5.14 25.77
N ASP A 179 11.99 6.42 25.66
CA ASP A 179 11.43 7.21 26.77
C ASP A 179 10.04 6.71 27.20
N VAL A 180 9.25 6.17 26.27
CA VAL A 180 8.01 5.45 26.60
C VAL A 180 8.30 4.13 27.32
N ALA A 181 9.24 3.33 26.81
CA ALA A 181 9.59 2.04 27.40
C ALA A 181 10.13 2.18 28.84
N THR A 182 10.94 3.21 29.08
CA THR A 182 11.53 3.54 30.38
C THR A 182 10.58 4.29 31.32
N GLY A 183 9.43 4.75 30.82
CA GLY A 183 8.44 5.52 31.59
C GLY A 183 8.82 6.99 31.82
N LYS A 184 9.78 7.54 31.07
CA LYS A 184 10.06 8.99 31.05
C LYS A 184 8.91 9.78 30.43
N THR A 185 8.26 9.22 29.41
CA THR A 185 7.01 9.74 28.81
C THR A 185 5.94 8.66 28.85
N ASP A 186 4.68 9.02 28.98
CA ASP A 186 3.57 8.06 29.02
C ASP A 186 3.23 7.54 27.62
N VAL A 187 3.36 8.42 26.63
CA VAL A 187 3.00 8.19 25.22
C VAL A 187 4.01 8.89 24.32
N ALA A 188 4.27 8.36 23.14
CA ALA A 188 4.96 9.07 22.06
C ALA A 188 4.11 9.08 20.78
N VAL A 189 4.24 10.13 19.99
CA VAL A 189 3.64 10.25 18.66
C VAL A 189 4.75 10.21 17.62
N VAL A 190 4.83 9.12 16.87
CA VAL A 190 5.98 8.77 16.03
C VAL A 190 5.50 8.37 14.64
N TRP A 191 6.29 8.64 13.60
CA TRP A 191 5.98 8.20 12.23
C TRP A 191 5.92 6.67 12.17
N GLY A 192 4.86 6.10 11.57
CA GLY A 192 4.52 4.68 11.66
C GLY A 192 5.65 3.67 11.47
N PRO A 193 6.47 3.74 10.40
CA PRO A 193 7.59 2.82 10.21
C PRO A 193 8.61 2.87 11.35
N LEU A 194 8.92 4.07 11.84
CA LEU A 194 9.83 4.27 12.98
C LEU A 194 9.20 3.75 14.29
N ALA A 195 7.90 4.01 14.49
CA ALA A 195 7.16 3.57 15.67
C ALA A 195 7.17 2.04 15.78
N ALA A 196 6.77 1.35 14.71
CA ALA A 196 6.71 -0.11 14.68
C ALA A 196 8.08 -0.75 14.89
N PHE A 197 9.10 -0.27 14.19
CA PHE A 197 10.44 -0.84 14.29
C PHE A 197 11.03 -0.65 15.69
N TRP A 198 11.07 0.58 16.22
CA TRP A 198 11.71 0.82 17.51
C TRP A 198 10.92 0.23 18.68
N ALA A 199 9.59 0.13 18.57
CA ALA A 199 8.77 -0.57 19.55
C ALA A 199 9.09 -2.07 19.61
N SER A 200 9.30 -2.71 18.45
CA SER A 200 9.68 -4.14 18.39
C SER A 200 11.06 -4.46 18.99
N LYS A 201 11.90 -3.44 19.20
CA LYS A 201 13.24 -3.57 19.82
C LYS A 201 13.22 -3.39 21.33
N GLN A 202 12.08 -3.07 21.94
CA GLN A 202 11.99 -2.88 23.39
C GLN A 202 11.68 -4.20 24.09
N GLU A 203 12.24 -4.38 25.29
CA GLU A 203 11.91 -5.52 26.15
C GLU A 203 10.52 -5.39 26.76
N VAL A 204 10.11 -4.15 27.09
CA VAL A 204 8.77 -3.86 27.59
C VAL A 204 7.79 -3.89 26.42
N PRO A 205 6.70 -4.67 26.50
CA PRO A 205 5.70 -4.69 25.43
C PRO A 205 5.06 -3.32 25.23
N LEU A 206 5.25 -2.75 24.04
CA LEU A 206 4.61 -1.51 23.61
C LEU A 206 3.45 -1.78 22.65
N VAL A 207 2.44 -0.93 22.71
CA VAL A 207 1.36 -0.85 21.74
C VAL A 207 1.71 0.25 20.75
N VAL A 208 1.57 -0.04 19.46
CA VAL A 208 1.65 0.94 18.37
C VAL A 208 0.25 1.07 17.79
N ALA A 209 -0.39 2.23 18.00
CA ALA A 209 -1.75 2.52 17.56
C ALA A 209 -1.72 3.55 16.42
N PRO A 210 -1.85 3.13 15.15
CA PRO A 210 -1.83 4.04 14.01
C PRO A 210 -3.02 5.00 14.03
N LEU A 211 -2.76 6.29 13.79
CA LEU A 211 -3.74 7.37 13.91
C LEU A 211 -4.63 7.50 12.66
N VAL A 212 -5.51 6.51 12.46
CA VAL A 212 -6.46 6.45 11.32
C VAL A 212 -7.87 6.94 11.64
N GLU A 213 -8.15 7.24 12.91
CA GLU A 213 -9.48 7.63 13.40
C GLU A 213 -9.64 9.15 13.63
N GLU A 214 -8.69 9.96 13.16
CA GLU A 214 -8.76 11.42 13.31
C GLU A 214 -9.90 12.01 12.47
N ALA A 215 -10.85 12.68 13.14
CA ALA A 215 -12.00 13.31 12.49
C ALA A 215 -11.65 14.58 11.70
N VAL A 216 -10.43 15.12 11.90
CA VAL A 216 -9.99 16.38 11.31
C VAL A 216 -9.03 16.09 10.15
N THR A 217 -9.14 16.89 9.09
CA THR A 217 -8.40 16.80 7.80
C THR A 217 -6.88 16.98 7.87
N GLY A 218 -6.27 16.94 9.07
CA GLY A 218 -4.82 16.96 9.22
C GLY A 218 -4.22 15.75 8.52
N ARG A 219 -3.27 15.99 7.60
CA ARG A 219 -2.57 14.90 6.90
C ARG A 219 -1.62 14.21 7.88
N LEU A 220 -2.12 13.18 8.58
CA LEU A 220 -1.29 12.25 9.36
C LEU A 220 -0.85 11.04 8.53
N SER A 221 -1.48 10.81 7.38
CA SER A 221 -1.06 9.79 6.43
C SER A 221 -0.32 10.41 5.24
N PHE A 222 0.72 9.71 4.79
CA PHE A 222 1.56 10.13 3.68
C PHE A 222 1.75 8.98 2.71
N LEU A 223 1.63 9.31 1.42
CA LEU A 223 2.02 8.45 0.32
C LEU A 223 3.54 8.55 0.15
N ILE A 224 4.22 7.42 0.08
CA ILE A 224 5.67 7.34 -0.06
C ILE A 224 6.01 6.83 -1.46
N SER A 225 6.95 7.52 -2.09
CA SER A 225 7.39 7.31 -3.46
C SER A 225 8.92 7.28 -3.51
N MET A 226 9.48 6.77 -4.61
CA MET A 226 10.90 6.97 -4.88
C MET A 226 11.12 8.39 -5.43
N GLY A 227 12.25 8.99 -5.07
CA GLY A 227 12.66 10.31 -5.52
C GLY A 227 13.80 10.24 -6.54
N ILE A 228 13.62 10.86 -7.69
CA ILE A 228 14.62 10.96 -8.77
C ILE A 228 14.78 12.43 -9.21
N ARG A 229 15.68 12.72 -10.15
CA ARG A 229 15.79 14.07 -10.71
C ARG A 229 14.67 14.34 -11.74
N PRO A 230 14.21 15.61 -11.91
CA PRO A 230 13.15 15.97 -12.85
C PRO A 230 13.42 15.63 -14.33
N GLU A 231 14.68 15.62 -14.74
CA GLU A 231 15.13 15.43 -16.12
C GLU A 231 15.35 13.97 -16.54
N GLU A 232 14.66 13.01 -15.90
CA GLU A 232 14.84 11.56 -16.13
C GLU A 232 13.49 10.84 -16.37
N PRO A 233 12.76 11.16 -17.45
CA PRO A 233 11.43 10.62 -17.71
C PRO A 233 11.39 9.12 -18.00
N ASP A 234 12.38 8.55 -18.71
CA ASP A 234 12.40 7.12 -19.02
C ASP A 234 12.68 6.31 -17.75
N TRP A 235 13.56 6.82 -16.88
CA TRP A 235 13.84 6.25 -15.57
C TRP A 235 12.60 6.23 -14.71
N LYS A 236 11.86 7.33 -14.70
CA LYS A 236 10.58 7.43 -13.99
C LYS A 236 9.57 6.40 -14.50
N HIS A 237 9.43 6.28 -15.82
CA HIS A 237 8.50 5.32 -16.42
C HIS A 237 8.89 3.89 -16.05
N TRP A 238 10.17 3.53 -16.19
CA TRP A 238 10.66 2.23 -15.80
C TRP A 238 10.38 1.92 -14.32
N LEU A 239 10.69 2.85 -13.41
CA LEU A 239 10.41 2.68 -11.99
C LEU A 239 8.92 2.52 -11.69
N ASN A 240 8.06 3.27 -12.39
CA ASN A 240 6.62 3.16 -12.22
C ASN A 240 6.07 1.81 -12.68
N ASP A 241 6.56 1.31 -13.81
CA ASP A 241 6.19 -0.02 -14.32
C ASP A 241 6.72 -1.11 -13.37
N TRP A 242 7.97 -0.97 -12.91
CA TRP A 242 8.57 -1.89 -11.93
C TRP A 242 7.80 -1.92 -10.62
N ILE A 243 7.45 -0.76 -10.04
CA ILE A 243 6.64 -0.67 -8.81
C ILE A 243 5.31 -1.39 -9.01
N LYS A 244 4.64 -1.14 -10.14
CA LYS A 244 3.34 -1.74 -10.45
C LYS A 244 3.42 -3.27 -10.56
N GLU A 245 4.47 -3.79 -11.18
CA GLU A 245 4.66 -5.23 -11.37
C GLU A 245 5.13 -5.94 -10.09
N ASN A 246 5.85 -5.23 -9.22
CA ASN A 246 6.46 -5.78 -8.01
C ASN A 246 5.75 -5.40 -6.72
N GLN A 247 4.58 -4.75 -6.79
CA GLN A 247 3.81 -4.32 -5.61
C GLN A 247 3.64 -5.43 -4.56
N PRO A 248 3.32 -6.70 -4.90
CA PRO A 248 3.23 -7.76 -3.90
C PRO A 248 4.55 -8.05 -3.16
N ARG A 249 5.70 -7.95 -3.85
CA ARG A 249 7.05 -8.11 -3.23
C ARG A 249 7.37 -6.94 -2.31
N ILE A 250 6.97 -5.73 -2.71
CA ILE A 250 7.12 -4.50 -1.91
C ILE A 250 6.29 -4.60 -0.64
N ASP A 251 5.01 -4.96 -0.76
CA ASP A 251 4.09 -5.08 0.36
C ASP A 251 4.57 -6.15 1.36
N ALA A 252 5.03 -7.30 0.86
CA ALA A 252 5.61 -8.36 1.68
C ALA A 252 6.87 -7.90 2.44
N LEU A 253 7.76 -7.15 1.77
CA LEU A 253 8.93 -6.57 2.42
C LEU A 253 8.50 -5.61 3.54
N LEU A 254 7.62 -4.64 3.23
CA LEU A 254 7.17 -3.64 4.21
C LEU A 254 6.47 -4.29 5.41
N ALA A 255 5.64 -5.31 5.15
CA ALA A 255 4.99 -6.10 6.19
C ALA A 255 5.99 -6.86 7.07
N SER A 256 7.08 -7.38 6.51
CA SER A 256 8.13 -8.08 7.29
C SER A 256 8.85 -7.16 8.29
N TYR A 257 8.85 -5.84 8.05
CA TYR A 257 9.36 -4.82 8.97
C TYR A 257 8.27 -4.26 9.91
N GLY A 258 7.04 -4.81 9.85
CA GLY A 258 5.93 -4.40 10.71
C GLY A 258 5.39 -3.01 10.42
N ILE A 259 5.64 -2.46 9.22
CA ILE A 259 5.24 -1.09 8.88
C ILE A 259 3.71 -0.99 8.85
N PRO A 260 3.09 0.01 9.52
CA PRO A 260 1.66 0.22 9.45
C PRO A 260 1.28 0.79 8.08
N LEU A 261 0.81 -0.08 7.21
CA LEU A 261 0.42 0.27 5.84
C LEU A 261 -1.06 0.67 5.78
N LEU A 262 -1.37 1.60 4.88
CA LEU A 262 -2.74 2.02 4.59
C LEU A 262 -3.14 1.69 3.15
N ASP A 263 -4.40 1.32 2.96
CA ASP A 263 -5.02 1.17 1.64
C ASP A 263 -5.33 2.55 1.01
N ARG A 264 -6.01 2.55 -0.14
CA ARG A 264 -6.36 3.78 -0.88
C ARG A 264 -7.40 4.61 -0.12
N GLU A 265 -8.25 3.94 0.63
CA GLU A 265 -9.31 4.49 1.47
C GLU A 265 -8.77 5.03 2.81
N GLY A 266 -7.47 4.82 3.09
CA GLY A 266 -6.81 5.28 4.31
C GLY A 266 -7.00 4.35 5.51
N LYS A 267 -7.42 3.10 5.30
CA LYS A 267 -7.57 2.09 6.35
C LYS A 267 -6.32 1.25 6.49
N LEU A 268 -6.07 0.75 7.69
CA LEU A 268 -4.93 -0.13 7.95
C LEU A 268 -5.03 -1.43 7.16
N ILE A 269 -4.00 -1.71 6.37
CA ILE A 269 -3.75 -3.01 5.80
C ILE A 269 -3.22 -3.87 6.94
N GLN A 270 -3.98 -4.89 7.33
CA GLN A 270 -3.47 -5.88 8.28
C GLN A 270 -2.77 -6.99 7.51
N PRO A 271 -1.73 -7.63 8.09
CA PRO A 271 -1.14 -8.81 7.48
C PRO A 271 -2.22 -9.87 7.23
N PRO A 272 -2.15 -10.62 6.12
CA PRO A 272 -3.01 -11.76 5.90
C PRO A 272 -2.94 -12.71 7.10
N PRO A 273 -4.08 -13.11 7.71
CA PRO A 273 -4.06 -14.11 8.78
C PRO A 273 -3.55 -15.46 8.25
N PRO A 274 -3.05 -16.35 9.12
CA PRO A 274 -2.77 -17.72 8.73
C PRO A 274 -4.04 -18.44 8.24
N GLU A 275 -3.87 -19.45 7.39
CA GLU A 275 -4.99 -20.30 6.98
C GLU A 275 -5.57 -21.05 8.18
N PRO A 276 -6.89 -20.93 8.46
CA PRO A 276 -7.54 -21.72 9.49
C PRO A 276 -7.76 -23.16 9.01
N GLU A 277 -7.82 -24.11 9.95
CA GLU A 277 -8.18 -25.50 9.61
C GLU A 277 -9.62 -25.61 9.10
N GLY A 278 -10.55 -24.90 9.75
CA GLY A 278 -11.97 -24.86 9.43
C GLY A 278 -12.41 -23.61 8.66
N TYR A 279 -13.72 -23.41 8.54
CA TYR A 279 -14.30 -22.22 7.91
C TYR A 279 -14.29 -21.01 8.84
N ARG A 280 -14.19 -19.81 8.27
CA ARG A 280 -14.44 -18.56 9.02
C ARG A 280 -15.93 -18.44 9.33
N LYS A 281 -16.28 -18.21 10.60
CA LYS A 281 -17.69 -18.16 11.06
C LYS A 281 -18.23 -16.75 11.32
N SER A 282 -17.35 -15.76 11.52
CA SER A 282 -17.70 -14.36 11.82
C SER A 282 -16.78 -13.39 11.08
N ASP A 283 -17.10 -12.09 11.13
CA ASP A 283 -16.28 -10.99 10.59
C ASP A 283 -15.84 -11.25 9.14
N TYR A 284 -16.81 -11.62 8.30
CA TYR A 284 -16.53 -12.01 6.92
C TYR A 284 -15.87 -10.90 6.11
N ARG A 285 -16.00 -9.64 6.56
CA ARG A 285 -15.31 -8.46 6.03
C ARG A 285 -14.05 -8.17 6.86
N SER A 286 -13.02 -9.00 6.68
CA SER A 286 -11.73 -8.86 7.34
C SER A 286 -10.63 -9.45 6.45
N PRO A 287 -9.35 -9.09 6.70
CA PRO A 287 -8.22 -9.64 5.97
C PRO A 287 -8.29 -11.16 5.87
N VAL A 288 -8.08 -11.66 4.65
CA VAL A 288 -8.12 -13.08 4.31
C VAL A 288 -6.70 -13.64 4.18
N PRO A 289 -6.48 -14.95 4.35
CA PRO A 289 -5.14 -15.53 4.20
C PRO A 289 -4.58 -15.28 2.80
N ALA A 290 -3.26 -15.18 2.69
CA ALA A 290 -2.61 -14.98 1.39
C ALA A 290 -2.76 -16.21 0.46
N THR A 291 -3.09 -17.35 1.05
CA THR A 291 -3.16 -18.65 0.40
C THR A 291 -4.47 -19.36 0.74
N LEU A 292 -4.81 -20.35 -0.07
CA LEU A 292 -5.85 -21.33 0.22
C LEU A 292 -5.34 -22.69 -0.21
N LYS A 293 -4.94 -23.53 0.75
CA LYS A 293 -4.37 -24.85 0.49
C LYS A 293 -5.30 -25.69 -0.39
N GLY A 294 -4.78 -26.10 -1.54
CA GLY A 294 -5.50 -26.90 -2.54
C GLY A 294 -6.07 -26.07 -3.70
N ALA A 295 -6.22 -24.75 -3.55
CA ALA A 295 -6.69 -23.87 -4.61
C ALA A 295 -5.54 -23.13 -5.29
N THR A 296 -5.74 -22.73 -6.55
CA THR A 296 -4.84 -21.76 -7.20
C THR A 296 -5.27 -20.34 -6.86
N VAL A 297 -4.43 -19.57 -6.17
CA VAL A 297 -4.70 -18.16 -5.91
C VAL A 297 -4.38 -17.32 -7.15
N LEU A 298 -5.33 -16.49 -7.57
CA LEU A 298 -5.21 -15.64 -8.75
C LEU A 298 -4.90 -14.20 -8.34
N THR A 299 -4.03 -13.55 -9.11
CA THR A 299 -3.94 -12.09 -9.19
C THR A 299 -4.86 -11.58 -10.30
N THR A 300 -5.16 -10.28 -10.32
CA THR A 300 -5.94 -9.65 -11.40
C THR A 300 -5.36 -9.93 -12.79
N ALA A 301 -4.03 -9.88 -12.93
CA ALA A 301 -3.37 -10.16 -14.20
C ALA A 301 -3.56 -11.61 -14.65
N THR A 302 -3.45 -12.57 -13.72
CA THR A 302 -3.66 -13.99 -14.02
C THR A 302 -5.14 -14.32 -14.30
N LEU A 303 -6.08 -13.64 -13.64
CA LEU A 303 -7.51 -13.78 -13.94
C LEU A 303 -7.84 -13.24 -15.32
N GLN A 304 -7.33 -12.05 -15.69
CA GLN A 304 -7.52 -11.49 -17.03
C GLN A 304 -7.01 -12.41 -18.14
N ARG A 305 -5.91 -13.13 -17.88
CA ARG A 305 -5.38 -14.14 -18.79
C ARG A 305 -6.28 -15.37 -18.85
N LEU A 306 -6.67 -15.89 -17.68
CA LEU A 306 -7.54 -17.06 -17.55
C LEU A 306 -8.86 -16.90 -18.31
N VAL A 307 -9.53 -15.75 -18.16
CA VAL A 307 -10.82 -15.50 -18.83
C VAL A 307 -10.70 -15.50 -20.36
N LYS A 308 -9.51 -15.18 -20.90
CA LYS A 308 -9.24 -15.26 -22.35
C LYS A 308 -8.89 -16.68 -22.80
N GLU A 309 -8.10 -17.39 -22.02
CA GLU A 309 -7.57 -18.71 -22.37
C GLU A 309 -8.58 -19.85 -22.11
N LYS A 310 -9.43 -19.69 -21.09
CA LYS A 310 -10.47 -20.64 -20.69
C LYS A 310 -11.82 -19.92 -20.58
N PRO A 311 -12.47 -19.58 -21.70
CA PRO A 311 -13.77 -18.90 -21.69
C PRO A 311 -14.90 -19.76 -21.10
N ASP A 312 -14.68 -21.05 -20.93
CA ASP A 312 -15.62 -22.00 -20.31
C ASP A 312 -15.42 -22.15 -18.79
N ALA A 313 -14.47 -21.43 -18.18
CA ALA A 313 -14.30 -21.39 -16.74
C ALA A 313 -15.53 -20.75 -16.08
N VAL A 314 -15.98 -21.34 -14.96
CA VAL A 314 -17.14 -20.83 -14.21
C VAL A 314 -16.66 -19.80 -13.21
N LEU A 315 -17.03 -18.55 -13.41
CA LEU A 315 -16.73 -17.44 -12.51
C LEU A 315 -17.90 -17.25 -11.52
N LEU A 316 -17.61 -17.32 -10.23
CA LEU A 316 -18.58 -17.27 -9.14
C LEU A 316 -18.31 -16.08 -8.25
N ASP A 317 -19.21 -15.10 -8.32
CA ASP A 317 -19.27 -13.99 -7.40
C ASP A 317 -20.12 -14.40 -6.20
N VAL A 318 -19.51 -14.46 -5.02
CA VAL A 318 -20.19 -14.84 -3.77
C VAL A 318 -20.42 -13.67 -2.82
N LEU A 319 -20.35 -12.43 -3.33
CA LEU A 319 -20.61 -11.24 -2.53
C LEU A 319 -22.04 -11.28 -1.96
N PRO A 320 -22.23 -11.06 -0.65
CA PRO A 320 -23.55 -10.89 -0.07
C PRO A 320 -24.33 -9.77 -0.75
N PRO A 321 -25.67 -9.86 -0.76
CA PRO A 321 -26.50 -8.77 -1.22
C PRO A 321 -26.24 -7.53 -0.37
N GLN A 322 -26.38 -6.35 -0.96
CA GLN A 322 -26.27 -5.10 -0.21
C GLN A 322 -27.34 -5.06 0.89
N ALA A 323 -27.05 -4.33 1.97
CA ALA A 323 -27.94 -4.25 3.11
C ALA A 323 -29.38 -3.92 2.67
N PRO A 324 -30.38 -4.60 3.24
CA PRO A 324 -31.78 -4.40 2.88
C PRO A 324 -32.21 -2.95 3.15
N LYS A 325 -33.35 -2.56 2.57
CA LYS A 325 -33.95 -1.23 2.75
C LYS A 325 -33.91 -0.82 4.24
N PRO A 326 -33.29 0.33 4.60
CA PRO A 326 -33.21 0.76 5.99
C PRO A 326 -34.59 0.92 6.63
N GLU A 327 -34.74 0.41 7.86
CA GLU A 327 -35.94 0.60 8.68
C GLU A 327 -36.11 2.07 9.09
N GLY A 328 -37.35 2.56 9.24
CA GLY A 328 -37.64 3.92 9.72
C GLY A 328 -37.59 5.04 8.67
N ARG A 329 -37.65 4.70 7.38
CA ARG A 329 -37.70 5.68 6.29
C ARG A 329 -39.05 6.43 6.26
N PRO A 330 -39.07 7.75 5.95
CA PRO A 330 -40.31 8.49 5.69
C PRO A 330 -41.20 7.80 4.66
N GLU A 331 -42.49 7.75 4.93
CA GLU A 331 -43.50 7.17 4.04
C GLU A 331 -43.43 7.86 2.66
N GLY A 332 -43.23 7.08 1.58
CA GLY A 332 -43.11 7.59 0.21
C GLY A 332 -41.70 7.87 -0.32
N ALA A 333 -40.63 7.72 0.47
CA ALA A 333 -39.27 7.88 -0.06
C ALA A 333 -38.86 6.69 -0.97
N ALA A 334 -38.46 6.98 -2.21
CA ALA A 334 -38.06 6.00 -3.23
C ALA A 334 -36.75 5.27 -2.85
N TRP A 335 -36.78 3.94 -2.78
CA TRP A 335 -35.58 3.10 -2.55
C TRP A 335 -35.36 2.29 -3.82
N THR A 336 -34.20 2.46 -4.45
CA THR A 336 -33.79 1.63 -5.56
C THR A 336 -32.52 0.92 -5.10
N PRO A 337 -32.54 -0.42 -4.93
CA PRO A 337 -31.33 -1.15 -4.63
C PRO A 337 -30.32 -0.88 -5.76
N ARG A 338 -29.06 -0.67 -5.39
CA ARG A 338 -28.02 -0.55 -6.42
C ARG A 338 -27.90 -1.90 -7.12
N PRO A 339 -27.88 -1.95 -8.46
CA PRO A 339 -27.60 -3.18 -9.18
C PRO A 339 -26.31 -3.82 -8.67
N HIS A 340 -26.29 -5.15 -8.57
CA HIS A 340 -25.08 -5.88 -8.24
C HIS A 340 -24.20 -5.96 -9.50
N GLU A 341 -23.05 -5.31 -9.47
CA GLU A 341 -22.10 -5.30 -10.58
C GLU A 341 -20.94 -6.27 -10.33
N THR A 342 -20.66 -7.13 -11.31
CA THR A 342 -19.65 -8.17 -11.21
C THR A 342 -18.74 -8.25 -12.44
N ILE A 343 -17.77 -9.17 -12.43
CA ILE A 343 -16.87 -9.44 -13.56
C ILE A 343 -17.68 -10.00 -14.74
N PRO A 344 -17.51 -9.49 -15.98
CA PRO A 344 -18.27 -9.96 -17.12
C PRO A 344 -18.17 -11.48 -17.33
N GLY A 345 -19.33 -12.15 -17.42
CA GLY A 345 -19.43 -13.61 -17.55
C GLY A 345 -19.52 -14.38 -16.22
N ALA A 346 -19.38 -13.70 -15.09
CA ALA A 346 -19.59 -14.32 -13.79
C ALA A 346 -21.08 -14.53 -13.47
N THR A 347 -21.34 -15.56 -12.66
CA THR A 347 -22.64 -15.81 -12.03
C THR A 347 -22.58 -15.35 -10.58
N TRP A 348 -23.59 -14.60 -10.15
CA TRP A 348 -23.71 -14.16 -8.75
C TRP A 348 -24.50 -15.18 -7.93
N MET A 349 -23.87 -15.68 -6.86
CA MET A 349 -24.43 -16.62 -5.91
C MET A 349 -24.26 -16.06 -4.49
N PRO A 350 -25.17 -15.19 -4.02
CA PRO A 350 -25.05 -14.55 -2.72
C PRO A 350 -25.07 -15.56 -1.56
N ASP A 351 -24.39 -15.20 -0.47
CA ASP A 351 -24.42 -15.89 0.84
C ASP A 351 -23.97 -17.37 0.85
N VAL A 352 -23.39 -17.88 -0.23
CA VAL A 352 -22.89 -19.27 -0.27
C VAL A 352 -21.58 -19.48 0.51
N GLY A 353 -20.94 -18.38 0.94
CA GLY A 353 -19.67 -18.38 1.64
C GLY A 353 -19.75 -18.34 3.17
N HIS A 354 -20.94 -18.51 3.78
CA HIS A 354 -21.03 -18.60 5.25
C HIS A 354 -20.22 -19.79 5.79
N GLY A 355 -19.64 -19.63 6.98
CA GLY A 355 -18.87 -20.69 7.62
C GLY A 355 -19.73 -21.84 8.11
N ASP A 356 -20.88 -21.51 8.71
CA ASP A 356 -21.93 -22.43 9.11
C ASP A 356 -23.18 -22.15 8.26
N PRO A 357 -23.25 -22.65 7.02
CA PRO A 357 -24.39 -22.40 6.14
C PRO A 357 -25.65 -23.10 6.65
N THR A 358 -26.81 -22.48 6.43
CA THR A 358 -28.09 -23.17 6.61
C THR A 358 -28.26 -24.29 5.57
N PRO A 359 -29.12 -25.31 5.81
CA PRO A 359 -29.39 -26.35 4.82
C PRO A 359 -29.85 -25.80 3.46
N ALA A 360 -30.59 -24.68 3.45
CA ALA A 360 -31.02 -24.00 2.23
C ALA A 360 -29.84 -23.37 1.48
N GLN A 361 -28.94 -22.68 2.18
CA GLN A 361 -27.73 -22.09 1.58
C GLN A 361 -26.79 -23.17 1.03
N GLU A 362 -26.61 -24.28 1.75
CA GLU A 362 -25.81 -25.40 1.27
C GLU A 362 -26.44 -26.03 0.02
N ALA A 363 -27.74 -26.32 0.03
CA ALA A 363 -28.45 -26.89 -1.11
C ALA A 363 -28.40 -25.95 -2.33
N TYR A 364 -28.57 -24.64 -2.12
CA TYR A 364 -28.45 -23.63 -3.16
C TYR A 364 -27.04 -23.63 -3.78
N PHE A 365 -26.00 -23.62 -2.95
CA PHE A 365 -24.63 -23.62 -3.46
C PHE A 365 -24.31 -24.90 -4.22
N ARG A 366 -24.66 -26.07 -3.66
CA ARG A 366 -24.41 -27.37 -4.29
C ARG A 366 -25.11 -27.49 -5.64
N LYS A 367 -26.39 -27.15 -5.69
CA LYS A 367 -27.19 -27.17 -6.93
C LYS A 367 -26.65 -26.20 -7.96
N GLY A 368 -26.27 -24.99 -7.56
CA GLY A 368 -25.69 -24.00 -8.48
C GLY A 368 -24.37 -24.46 -9.05
N LEU A 369 -23.48 -25.06 -8.25
CA LEU A 369 -22.24 -25.65 -8.77
C LEU A 369 -22.52 -26.77 -9.77
N GLU A 370 -23.40 -27.71 -9.43
CA GLU A 370 -23.78 -28.80 -10.34
C GLU A 370 -24.37 -28.28 -11.66
N GLN A 371 -25.24 -27.28 -11.60
CA GLN A 371 -25.83 -26.64 -12.77
C GLN A 371 -24.76 -25.96 -13.64
N LEU A 372 -23.87 -25.17 -13.02
CA LEU A 372 -22.88 -24.37 -13.75
C LEU A 372 -21.74 -25.21 -14.32
N THR A 373 -21.40 -26.34 -13.69
CA THR A 373 -20.39 -27.26 -14.21
C THR A 373 -20.95 -28.41 -15.03
N GLY A 374 -22.28 -28.56 -15.11
CA GLY A 374 -22.90 -29.75 -15.69
C GLY A 374 -22.56 -31.04 -14.92
N GLY A 375 -22.27 -30.91 -13.63
CA GLY A 375 -21.82 -32.01 -12.76
C GLY A 375 -20.33 -32.36 -12.88
N ASP A 376 -19.59 -31.74 -13.81
CA ASP A 376 -18.16 -31.99 -13.97
C ASP A 376 -17.35 -31.40 -12.81
N LYS A 377 -16.69 -32.28 -12.04
CA LYS A 377 -15.81 -31.91 -10.91
C LYS A 377 -14.42 -31.45 -11.35
N GLY A 378 -14.06 -31.64 -12.62
CA GLY A 378 -12.83 -31.13 -13.24
C GLY A 378 -12.96 -29.72 -13.83
N LYS A 379 -14.19 -29.20 -13.92
CA LYS A 379 -14.45 -27.86 -14.47
C LYS A 379 -13.73 -26.79 -13.65
N THR A 380 -13.06 -25.85 -14.33
CA THR A 380 -12.39 -24.73 -13.66
C THR A 380 -13.42 -23.84 -12.96
N LEU A 381 -13.33 -23.73 -11.64
CA LEU A 381 -14.13 -22.83 -10.82
C LEU A 381 -13.27 -21.66 -10.36
N VAL A 382 -13.75 -20.43 -10.53
CA VAL A 382 -13.09 -19.23 -10.01
C VAL A 382 -14.02 -18.57 -8.99
N MET A 383 -13.66 -18.63 -7.72
CA MET A 383 -14.41 -18.01 -6.63
C MET A 383 -13.86 -16.63 -6.32
N PHE A 384 -14.74 -15.63 -6.24
CA PHE A 384 -14.38 -14.28 -5.84
C PHE A 384 -15.54 -13.56 -5.16
N CYS A 385 -15.26 -12.41 -4.57
CA CYS A 385 -16.22 -11.56 -3.89
C CYS A 385 -15.74 -10.11 -4.09
N ARG A 386 -15.48 -9.40 -3.00
CA ARG A 386 -14.67 -8.17 -2.92
C ARG A 386 -13.38 -8.46 -2.14
N ARG A 387 -12.46 -7.50 -2.06
CA ARG A 387 -11.27 -7.62 -1.21
C ARG A 387 -11.70 -7.80 0.26
N ASP A 388 -10.87 -8.53 1.02
CA ASP A 388 -11.12 -8.83 2.44
C ASP A 388 -12.48 -9.50 2.71
N CYS A 389 -12.86 -10.44 1.84
CA CYS A 389 -14.11 -11.18 1.91
C CYS A 389 -13.89 -12.67 2.12
N TRP A 390 -14.01 -13.12 3.37
CA TRP A 390 -13.91 -14.54 3.76
C TRP A 390 -14.94 -15.44 3.10
N MET A 391 -16.06 -14.89 2.61
CA MET A 391 -17.06 -15.71 1.92
C MET A 391 -16.50 -16.38 0.66
N SER A 392 -15.65 -15.68 -0.09
CA SER A 392 -14.99 -16.27 -1.26
C SER A 392 -14.00 -17.37 -0.90
N TRP A 393 -13.24 -17.19 0.19
CA TRP A 393 -12.31 -18.19 0.71
C TRP A 393 -13.06 -19.45 1.19
N ASN A 394 -14.12 -19.25 1.98
CA ASN A 394 -14.98 -20.34 2.45
C ASN A 394 -15.65 -21.10 1.29
N ALA A 395 -16.20 -20.39 0.31
CA ALA A 395 -16.85 -21.00 -0.86
C ALA A 395 -15.87 -21.84 -1.68
N ALA A 396 -14.65 -21.35 -1.90
CA ALA A 396 -13.59 -22.09 -2.57
C ALA A 396 -13.17 -23.34 -1.79
N LYS A 397 -12.90 -23.21 -0.49
CA LYS A 397 -12.61 -24.36 0.38
C LYS A 397 -13.70 -25.43 0.31
N ARG A 398 -14.96 -25.01 0.37
CA ARG A 398 -16.13 -25.89 0.33
C ARG A 398 -16.29 -26.60 -1.00
N ALA A 399 -16.07 -25.91 -2.11
CA ALA A 399 -16.07 -26.56 -3.43
C ALA A 399 -15.01 -27.67 -3.50
N MET A 400 -13.80 -27.44 -2.99
CA MET A 400 -12.76 -28.47 -2.93
C MET A 400 -13.16 -29.65 -2.04
N GLU A 401 -13.73 -29.39 -0.86
CA GLU A 401 -14.23 -30.44 0.04
C GLU A 401 -15.37 -31.26 -0.58
N TRP A 402 -16.11 -30.69 -1.54
CA TRP A 402 -17.12 -31.40 -2.34
C TRP A 402 -16.58 -32.04 -3.62
N GLY A 403 -15.26 -32.12 -3.75
CA GLY A 403 -14.58 -32.88 -4.80
C GLY A 403 -14.29 -32.11 -6.09
N TYR A 404 -14.52 -30.79 -6.16
CA TYR A 404 -14.07 -30.00 -7.30
C TYR A 404 -12.54 -29.85 -7.29
N THR A 405 -11.90 -30.08 -8.44
CA THR A 405 -10.44 -30.30 -8.51
C THR A 405 -9.64 -29.15 -9.12
N ASP A 406 -10.23 -28.32 -10.00
CA ASP A 406 -9.61 -27.07 -10.52
C ASP A 406 -10.30 -25.85 -9.89
N VAL A 407 -10.14 -25.69 -8.57
CA VAL A 407 -10.66 -24.53 -7.83
C VAL A 407 -9.59 -23.44 -7.79
N ARG A 408 -10.00 -22.24 -8.19
CA ARG A 408 -9.19 -21.03 -8.17
C ARG A 408 -9.87 -19.97 -7.34
N TRP A 409 -9.09 -19.20 -6.60
CA TRP A 409 -9.60 -18.17 -5.71
C TRP A 409 -8.97 -16.83 -6.05
N TYR A 410 -9.79 -15.82 -6.28
CA TYR A 410 -9.35 -14.47 -6.61
C TYR A 410 -9.70 -13.50 -5.46
N PRO A 411 -8.76 -13.24 -4.54
CA PRO A 411 -9.01 -12.49 -3.30
C PRO A 411 -9.30 -11.00 -3.50
N ASP A 412 -8.78 -10.38 -4.57
CA ASP A 412 -9.02 -8.95 -4.82
C ASP A 412 -10.45 -8.66 -5.32
N GLY A 413 -11.14 -9.67 -5.83
CA GLY A 413 -12.54 -9.59 -6.23
C GLY A 413 -12.87 -8.48 -7.24
N VAL A 414 -14.12 -8.01 -7.20
CA VAL A 414 -14.64 -6.95 -8.10
C VAL A 414 -13.86 -5.64 -7.99
N GLU A 415 -13.27 -5.36 -6.81
CA GLU A 415 -12.47 -4.16 -6.55
C GLU A 415 -11.16 -4.19 -7.34
N GLY A 416 -10.37 -5.26 -7.23
CA GLY A 416 -9.14 -5.39 -8.02
C GLY A 416 -9.38 -5.41 -9.53
N TRP A 417 -10.54 -5.93 -9.97
CA TRP A 417 -10.91 -5.92 -11.39
C TRP A 417 -11.18 -4.50 -11.88
N SER A 418 -11.97 -3.73 -11.13
CA SER A 418 -12.29 -2.32 -11.42
C SER A 418 -11.04 -1.43 -11.35
N GLU A 419 -10.17 -1.64 -10.36
CA GLU A 419 -8.89 -0.91 -10.21
C GLU A 419 -7.95 -1.13 -11.40
N ALA A 420 -8.01 -2.30 -12.03
CA ALA A 420 -7.32 -2.59 -13.29
C ALA A 420 -8.02 -1.99 -14.53
N ARG A 421 -8.96 -1.07 -14.32
CA ARG A 421 -9.75 -0.35 -15.34
C ARG A 421 -10.49 -1.31 -16.27
N ARG A 422 -11.01 -2.41 -15.72
CA ARG A 422 -11.86 -3.35 -16.45
C ARG A 422 -13.32 -3.09 -16.11
N PRO A 423 -14.23 -3.16 -17.10
CA PRO A 423 -15.65 -2.90 -16.85
C PRO A 423 -16.25 -4.01 -15.99
N LEU A 424 -17.19 -3.63 -15.14
CA LEU A 424 -18.12 -4.53 -14.46
C LEU A 424 -19.45 -4.58 -15.23
N LYS A 425 -20.27 -5.57 -14.94
CA LYS A 425 -21.60 -5.77 -15.52
C LYS A 425 -22.62 -6.05 -14.43
N ALA A 426 -23.78 -5.41 -14.52
CA ALA A 426 -24.92 -5.74 -13.67
C ALA A 426 -25.38 -7.19 -13.92
N VAL A 427 -25.72 -7.90 -12.84
CA VAL A 427 -26.21 -9.29 -12.88
C VAL A 427 -27.25 -9.52 -11.79
N GLU A 428 -28.20 -10.42 -12.07
CA GLU A 428 -29.17 -10.92 -11.09
C GLU A 428 -28.62 -12.18 -10.39
N PRO A 429 -29.05 -12.50 -9.16
CA PRO A 429 -28.58 -13.69 -8.48
C PRO A 429 -29.05 -14.96 -9.22
N LEU A 430 -28.26 -16.04 -9.16
CA LEU A 430 -28.65 -17.32 -9.75
C LEU A 430 -29.97 -17.80 -9.13
N ASP A 431 -30.87 -18.30 -9.97
CA ASP A 431 -32.21 -18.78 -9.58
C ASP A 431 -32.19 -19.67 -8.33
N GLY A 432 -33.05 -19.35 -7.37
CA GLY A 432 -33.13 -20.03 -6.08
C GLY A 432 -32.26 -19.44 -4.98
N GLY A 433 -31.54 -18.34 -5.26
CA GLY A 433 -30.82 -17.56 -4.25
C GLY A 433 -31.74 -16.63 -3.44
N PRO A 434 -31.28 -16.09 -2.30
CA PRO A 434 -31.99 -15.06 -1.57
C PRO A 434 -32.25 -13.85 -2.48
N GLN A 435 -33.52 -13.46 -2.63
CA GLN A 435 -33.91 -12.22 -3.28
C GLN A 435 -33.76 -11.10 -2.25
N GLY A 436 -32.92 -10.11 -2.57
CA GLY A 436 -32.55 -9.01 -1.67
C GLY A 436 -33.66 -8.04 -1.32
#